data_AF-A0A352FR94-F1
#
_entry.id   AF-A0A352FR94-F1
#
_cell.length_a   1.000
_cell.length_b   1.000
_cell.length_c   1.000
_cell.angle_alpha   90.00
_cell.angle_beta   90.00
_cell.angle_gamma   90.00
#
_symmetry.space_group_name_H-M   'P 1'
#
loop_
_entity.id
_entity.type
_entity.pdbx_description
1 polymer ?
#
loop_
_entity_poly.entity_id
_entity_poly.type
_entity_poly.pdbx_seq_one_letter_code
_entity_poly.pdbx_strand_id
1 'polypeptide(L)' 'MPEAYSRPEPSLLPIEQPRCPKCQSRMMLARIELGPNGSDLRTFECPKCEHVQKMLVKDLLQSANTGWTEGGLRSPN' A
#
# COMPACT_ATOMS: atom_id res chain seq x y z
N MET A 1 -37.94 -7.35 5.70
CA MET A 1 -36.73 -8.12 6.08
C MET A 1 -35.56 -7.38 5.44
N PRO A 2 -34.66 -6.68 6.17
CA PRO A 2 -33.56 -5.97 5.52
C PRO A 2 -32.42 -6.95 5.23
N GLU A 3 -31.98 -6.97 3.98
CA GLU A 3 -30.90 -7.81 3.48
C GLU A 3 -29.59 -7.42 4.18
N ALA A 4 -28.95 -8.40 4.81
CA ALA A 4 -27.65 -8.26 5.43
C ALA A 4 -26.61 -8.01 4.34
N TYR A 5 -26.24 -6.75 4.14
CA TYR A 5 -25.12 -6.36 3.28
C TYR A 5 -23.83 -6.97 3.86
N SER A 6 -23.46 -8.14 3.35
CA SER A 6 -22.14 -8.72 3.56
C SER A 6 -21.15 -7.88 2.78
N ARG A 7 -20.69 -6.79 3.39
CA ARG A 7 -19.53 -6.05 2.91
C ARG A 7 -18.39 -7.08 2.84
N PRO A 8 -17.83 -7.40 1.66
CA PRO A 8 -16.62 -8.19 1.62
C PRO A 8 -15.61 -7.43 2.47
N GLU A 9 -15.24 -8.03 3.60
CA GLU A 9 -14.23 -7.49 4.50
C GLU A 9 -13.04 -7.19 3.59
N PRO A 10 -12.68 -5.90 3.40
CA PRO A 10 -11.60 -5.56 2.51
C PRO A 10 -10.41 -6.32 3.06
N SER A 11 -9.93 -7.34 2.34
CA SER A 11 -8.82 -8.16 2.78
C SER A 11 -7.70 -7.19 3.07
N LEU A 12 -7.49 -6.88 4.35
CA LEU A 12 -6.40 -6.04 4.83
C LEU A 12 -5.16 -6.91 4.73
N LEU A 13 -4.82 -7.31 3.49
CA LEU A 13 -3.61 -8.02 3.16
C LEU A 13 -2.51 -7.24 3.87
N PRO A 14 -1.80 -7.86 4.82
CA PRO A 14 -0.81 -7.16 5.61
C PRO A 14 0.10 -6.44 4.63
N ILE A 15 0.10 -5.11 4.64
CA ILE A 15 1.05 -4.31 3.87
C ILE A 15 2.40 -4.91 4.23
N GLU A 16 3.09 -5.51 3.26
CA GLU A 16 4.34 -6.26 3.51
C GLU A 16 5.38 -5.31 4.09
N GLN A 17 5.35 -5.20 5.41
CA GLN A 17 6.19 -4.26 6.11
C GLN A 17 7.57 -4.90 6.19
N PRO A 18 8.62 -4.24 5.67
CA PRO A 18 9.93 -4.83 5.59
C PRO A 18 10.44 -5.18 6.99
N ARG A 19 11.20 -6.26 7.07
CA ARG A 19 11.95 -6.61 8.27
C ARG A 19 13.27 -5.85 8.28
N CYS A 20 13.64 -5.35 9.45
CA CYS A 20 14.92 -4.66 9.62
C CYS A 20 16.08 -5.63 9.31
N PRO A 21 17.05 -5.25 8.46
CA PRO A 21 18.20 -6.10 8.14
C PRO A 21 19.13 -6.32 9.34
N LYS A 22 19.09 -5.44 10.35
CA LYS A 22 19.95 -5.56 11.55
C LYS A 22 19.38 -6.50 12.61
N CYS A 23 18.09 -6.33 12.94
CA CYS A 23 17.48 -7.01 14.10
C CYS A 23 16.25 -7.84 13.73
N GLN A 24 15.91 -7.94 12.44
CA GLN A 24 14.81 -8.72 11.87
C GLN A 24 13.41 -8.35 12.39
N SER A 25 13.31 -7.31 13.20
CA SER A 25 12.04 -6.80 13.73
C SER A 25 11.28 -6.06 12.63
N ARG A 26 9.94 -6.05 12.73
CA ARG A 26 9.09 -5.30 11.79
C ARG A 26 9.44 -3.81 11.89
N MET A 27 9.72 -3.20 10.75
CA MET A 27 9.95 -1.75 10.66
C MET A 27 8.61 -1.03 10.56
N MET A 28 8.49 0.21 11.01
CA MET A 28 7.30 1.03 10.88
C MET A 28 7.43 1.97 9.68
N LEU A 29 6.34 2.22 8.95
CA LEU A 29 6.35 3.23 7.89
C LEU A 29 6.37 4.62 8.56
N ALA A 30 7.45 5.36 8.36
CA ALA A 30 7.63 6.68 8.96
C ALA A 30 7.19 7.80 8.00
N ARG A 31 7.48 7.69 6.70
CA ARG A 31 7.14 8.72 5.70
C ARG A 31 6.87 8.12 4.31
N ILE A 32 6.05 8.82 3.53
CA ILE A 32 5.86 8.59 2.09
C ILE A 32 6.12 9.92 1.41
N GLU A 33 6.99 9.92 0.40
CA GLU A 33 7.36 11.09 -0.40
C GLU A 33 7.19 10.77 -1.89
N LEU A 34 6.95 11.78 -2.71
CA LEU A 34 6.97 11.63 -4.16
C LEU A 34 8.41 11.39 -4.63
N GLY A 35 8.68 10.18 -5.08
CA GLY A 35 9.91 9.78 -5.71
C GLY A 35 9.98 10.20 -7.19
N PRO A 36 11.15 10.00 -7.82
CA PRO A 36 11.32 10.27 -9.24
C PRO A 36 10.34 9.46 -10.09
N ASN A 37 9.89 10.07 -11.20
CA ASN A 37 8.93 9.49 -12.14
C ASN A 37 7.56 9.13 -11.53
N GLY A 38 7.15 9.82 -10.46
CA GLY A 38 5.86 9.57 -9.81
C GLY A 38 5.80 8.27 -9.02
N SER A 39 6.95 7.74 -8.61
CA SER A 39 7.01 6.58 -7.70
C SER A 39 6.78 7.04 -6.25
N ASP A 40 6.31 6.15 -5.38
CA ASP A 40 6.27 6.42 -3.93
C ASP A 40 7.63 6.09 -3.31
N LEU A 41 8.33 7.08 -2.75
CA LEU A 41 9.46 6.82 -1.86
C LEU A 41 8.95 6.62 -0.44
N ARG A 42 8.96 5.38 0.04
CA ARG A 42 8.54 5.01 1.38
C ARG A 42 9.73 4.86 2.30
N THR A 43 9.74 5.59 3.40
CA THR A 43 10.76 5.52 4.44
C THR A 43 10.24 4.70 5.62
N PHE A 44 10.95 3.63 5.96
CA PHE A 44 10.66 2.75 7.08
C PHE A 44 11.71 2.94 8.18
N GLU A 45 11.27 2.90 9.43
CA GLU A 45 12.14 3.04 10.60
C GLU A 45 11.94 1.85 11.55
N CYS A 46 13.03 1.27 12.05
CA CYS A 46 12.95 0.20 13.02
C CYS A 46 12.82 0.74 14.44
N PRO A 47 11.74 0.47 15.18
CA PRO A 47 11.58 0.98 16.54
C PRO A 47 12.55 0.35 17.56
N LYS A 48 13.22 -0.76 17.21
CA LYS A 48 14.16 -1.44 18.11
C LYS A 48 15.59 -0.93 18.04
N CYS A 49 16.02 -0.44 16.88
CA CYS A 49 17.42 -0.10 16.62
C CYS A 49 17.59 1.16 15.78
N GLU A 50 16.49 1.87 15.53
CA GLU A 50 16.44 3.16 14.83
C GLU A 50 17.02 3.09 13.41
N HIS A 51 17.09 1.88 12.84
CA HIS A 51 17.55 1.71 11.48
C HIS A 51 16.51 2.25 10.50
N VAL A 52 16.93 3.12 9.60
CA VAL A 52 16.08 3.71 8.56
C VAL A 52 16.36 3.03 7.22
N GLN A 53 15.30 2.59 6.54
CA GLN A 53 15.34 1.99 5.23
C GLN A 53 14.38 2.71 4.28
N LYS A 54 14.89 3.20 3.15
CA LYS A 54 14.08 3.86 2.12
C LYS A 54 13.84 2.90 0.97
N MET A 55 12.60 2.75 0.54
CA MET A 55 12.22 1.91 -0.58
C MET A 55 11.40 2.72 -1.58
N LEU A 56 11.82 2.68 -2.85
CA LEU A 56 11.01 3.16 -3.95
C LEU A 56 9.98 2.07 -4.29
N VAL A 57 8.73 2.35 -3.97
CA VAL A 57 7.59 1.55 -4.41
C VAL A 57 7.13 2.14 -5.73
N LYS A 58 7.40 1.42 -6.82
CA LYS A 58 6.65 1.62 -8.06
C LYS A 58 5.25 1.11 -7.79
N ASP A 59 4.23 1.93 -8.01
CA ASP A 59 2.83 1.58 -7.81
C ASP A 59 2.52 0.19 -8.36
N LEU A 60 2.24 -0.76 -7.47
CA LEU A 60 1.72 -2.08 -7.86
C LEU A 60 0.32 -1.96 -8.49
N LEU A 61 -0.32 -0.79 -8.42
CA LEU A 61 -1.55 -0.50 -9.16
C LEU A 61 -1.35 -0.58 -10.68
N GLN A 62 -0.11 -0.46 -11.19
CA GLN A 62 0.19 -0.70 -12.60
C GLN A 62 0.29 -2.20 -12.96
N SER A 63 0.45 -3.09 -11.98
CA SER A 63 0.56 -4.55 -12.22
C SER A 63 -0.79 -5.29 -12.21
N ALA A 64 -1.87 -4.61 -11.83
CA ALA A 64 -3.24 -5.12 -11.94
C ALA A 64 -4.02 -4.44 -13.08
N ASN A 65 -3.36 -4.05 -14.19
CA ASN A 65 -4.04 -3.52 -15.35
C ASN A 65 -4.44 -4.63 -16.35
N THR A 66 -5.28 -5.57 -15.92
CA THR A 66 -5.96 -6.49 -16.84
C THR A 66 -7.42 -6.77 -16.45
N GLY A 67 -8.20 -5.75 -16.05
CA GLY A 67 -9.66 -5.96 -16.06
C GLY A 67 -10.62 -4.95 -15.44
N TRP A 68 -10.23 -3.71 -15.11
CA TRP A 68 -11.11 -2.78 -14.35
C TRP A 68 -11.40 -1.44 -15.05
N THR A 69 -11.08 -1.28 -16.34
CA THR A 69 -11.29 -0.02 -17.08
C THR A 69 -12.56 0.02 -17.94
N GLU A 70 -13.59 -0.78 -17.64
CA GLU A 70 -14.87 -0.77 -18.41
C GLU A 70 -16.09 -0.23 -17.64
N GLY A 71 -15.87 0.59 -16.60
CA GLY A 71 -16.96 1.23 -15.86
C GLY A 71 -17.10 2.72 -16.16
N GLY A 72 -17.60 3.09 -17.34
CA GLY A 72 -17.88 4.49 -17.67
C GLY A 72 -18.96 5.08 -16.75
N LEU A 73 -18.56 5.82 -15.72
CA LEU A 73 -19.48 6.55 -14.84
C LEU A 73 -20.16 7.67 -15.64
N ARG A 74 -21.45 7.50 -15.92
CA ARG A 74 -22.31 8.58 -16.41
C ARG A 74 -23.11 9.15 -15.25
N SER A 75 -23.12 10.47 -15.13
CA SER A 75 -23.97 11.18 -14.17
C SER A 75 -25.46 11.01 -14.53
N PRO A 76 -26.36 10.75 -13.57
CA PRO A 76 -27.79 10.77 -13.82
C PRO A 76 -28.27 12.22 -13.98
N ASN A 77 -29.18 12.43 -14.93
CA ASN A 77 -29.88 13.70 -15.20
C ASN A 77 -30.83 14.05 -14.05
#